data_AF-A0A537VFL1-F1
#
_entry.id   AF-A0A537VFL1-F1
#
_cell.length_a   1.000
_cell.length_b   1.000
_cell.length_c   1.000
_cell.angle_alpha   90.00
_cell.angle_beta   90.00
_cell.angle_gamma   90.00
#
_symmetry.space_group_name_H-M   'P 1'
#
loop_
_entity.id
_entity.type
_entity.pdbx_description
1 polymer ?
#
loop_
_entity_poly.entity_id
_entity_poly.type
_entity_poly.pdbx_seq_one_letter_code
_entity_poly.pdbx_strand_id
1 'polypeptide(L)'
;MARTGTSRWAPSPTCSRKRAAAARRRCCSTVSPAGRCRAHLSRPHAGPQAVAAALRERRPRARERGRRRRRRRAEVSRAATPRAGQGALHRYRRLRDDADPDSGWFNLGAYRSQVYDGKTVGCQITEGKHGRIHRDKYFERGQPMKVVILCGQDPLLFMLSSSPLPEIGEMDLAGGLRGEPVDVVRGPYTGFPIPADCEIAIEGETVPGEVRPEGPFGEWMGYYSDDTQERPCVNVKTILHRHDPILTCAPQHKPVDETGLLKGIAGAAQIWRALDACGVPEVLGVWNHEAGPATRFTAIQIRQRYPGHARQALHI
;
A
#
# COMPACT_ATOMS: atom_id res chain seq x y z
N MET A 1 -28.69 -64.45 -6.64
CA MET A 1 -27.74 -64.48 -5.50
C MET A 1 -27.83 -63.14 -4.77
N ALA A 2 -28.25 -63.21 -3.50
CA ALA A 2 -28.32 -62.17 -2.46
C ALA A 2 -26.99 -61.38 -2.28
N ARG A 3 -26.83 -60.16 -1.76
CA ARG A 3 -27.54 -59.24 -0.82
C ARG A 3 -26.86 -57.83 -0.95
N THR A 4 -27.55 -56.69 -1.07
CA THR A 4 -27.88 -55.66 -0.01
C THR A 4 -26.74 -55.36 1.00
N GLY A 5 -26.35 -54.15 1.44
CA GLY A 5 -26.85 -52.76 1.37
C GLY A 5 -26.20 -51.92 2.51
N THR A 6 -26.08 -50.59 2.29
CA THR A 6 -26.25 -49.46 3.25
C THR A 6 -25.48 -49.29 4.59
N SER A 7 -24.75 -48.15 4.68
CA SER A 7 -24.80 -47.02 5.66
C SER A 7 -24.49 -47.10 7.18
N ARG A 8 -23.59 -46.18 7.61
CA ARG A 8 -23.61 -45.19 8.73
C ARG A 8 -23.56 -45.58 10.25
N TRP A 9 -22.62 -44.90 10.94
CA TRP A 9 -22.61 -44.26 12.29
C TRP A 9 -22.14 -45.03 13.58
N ALA A 10 -21.51 -44.27 14.49
CA ALA A 10 -20.63 -44.54 15.67
C ALA A 10 -21.36 -45.07 16.95
N PRO A 11 -20.85 -45.09 18.24
CA PRO A 11 -19.55 -44.69 18.88
C PRO A 11 -19.00 -45.54 20.11
N SER A 12 -17.79 -45.18 20.59
CA SER A 12 -17.24 -45.20 22.01
C SER A 12 -16.81 -46.53 22.69
N PRO A 13 -16.13 -46.57 23.88
CA PRO A 13 -15.32 -45.58 24.65
C PRO A 13 -13.97 -46.12 25.26
N THR A 14 -13.19 -45.20 25.86
CA THR A 14 -12.25 -45.35 27.02
C THR A 14 -11.02 -46.29 26.96
N CYS A 15 -9.81 -45.74 27.17
CA CYS A 15 -8.97 -46.09 28.34
C CYS A 15 -7.84 -45.06 28.57
N SER A 16 -7.46 -44.95 29.84
CA SER A 16 -6.77 -43.87 30.54
C SER A 16 -5.26 -43.77 30.37
N ARG A 17 -4.77 -42.52 30.54
CA ARG A 17 -3.52 -42.08 31.19
C ARG A 17 -2.61 -43.19 31.79
N LYS A 18 -1.29 -43.16 31.47
CA LYS A 18 -0.17 -42.84 32.41
C LYS A 18 1.22 -43.24 31.87
N ARG A 19 2.20 -42.36 32.20
CA ARG A 19 3.67 -42.57 32.41
C ARG A 19 4.56 -42.67 31.15
N ALA A 20 5.46 -41.71 30.90
CA ALA A 20 6.75 -41.37 31.56
C ALA A 20 7.92 -42.00 30.76
N ALA A 21 8.65 -41.18 29.98
CA ALA A 21 9.99 -40.68 30.31
C ALA A 21 11.11 -41.74 30.26
N ALA A 22 11.96 -41.69 29.23
CA ALA A 22 13.44 -41.78 29.28
C ALA A 22 14.02 -42.36 27.97
N ALA A 23 14.78 -41.55 27.23
CA ALA A 23 15.98 -41.98 26.50
C ALA A 23 16.73 -40.75 25.95
N ARG A 24 17.60 -40.17 26.78
CA ARG A 24 18.77 -39.39 26.32
C ARG A 24 20.00 -40.26 26.52
N ARG A 25 20.82 -40.43 25.48
CA ARG A 25 22.29 -40.59 25.47
C ARG A 25 22.71 -40.54 23.98
N ARG A 26 23.24 -39.41 23.54
CA ARG A 26 24.68 -39.08 23.42
C ARG A 26 25.38 -39.88 22.32
N CYS A 27 25.75 -39.18 21.25
CA CYS A 27 27.14 -39.20 20.78
C CYS A 27 27.46 -37.84 20.14
N CYS A 28 28.41 -37.12 20.74
CA CYS A 28 29.01 -35.90 20.21
C CYS A 28 30.41 -36.26 19.67
N SER A 29 30.92 -35.31 18.88
CA SER A 29 32.33 -34.97 18.63
C SER A 29 33.14 -35.80 17.64
N THR A 30 33.38 -35.22 16.48
CA THR A 30 34.72 -34.75 16.07
C THR A 30 34.60 -33.38 15.38
N VAL A 31 35.47 -32.45 15.79
CA VAL A 31 35.74 -31.13 15.19
C VAL A 31 37.21 -31.15 14.80
N SER A 32 37.59 -30.64 13.62
CA SER A 32 38.64 -29.62 13.41
C SER A 32 38.80 -29.28 11.90
N PRO A 33 39.56 -28.24 11.48
CA PRO A 33 39.04 -26.92 11.16
C PRO A 33 39.43 -26.48 9.72
N ALA A 34 39.05 -25.26 9.34
CA ALA A 34 39.37 -24.57 8.07
C ALA A 34 38.45 -24.84 6.88
N GLY A 35 37.32 -24.13 6.88
CA GLY A 35 36.53 -23.87 5.68
C GLY A 35 35.80 -22.55 5.86
N ARG A 36 36.38 -21.44 5.39
CA ARG A 36 35.78 -20.11 5.44
C ARG A 36 34.50 -20.10 4.61
N CYS A 37 33.34 -20.30 5.22
CA CYS A 37 32.08 -19.84 4.63
C CYS A 37 32.02 -18.32 4.81
N ARG A 38 32.42 -17.58 3.77
CA ARG A 38 32.15 -16.15 3.66
C ARG A 38 30.64 -15.97 3.63
N ALA A 39 30.07 -15.49 4.73
CA ALA A 39 28.75 -14.90 4.74
C ALA A 39 28.79 -13.68 3.80
N HIS A 40 28.05 -13.73 2.69
CA HIS A 40 27.64 -12.52 1.99
C HIS A 40 26.56 -11.82 2.82
N LEU A 41 26.99 -11.19 3.92
CA LEU A 41 26.24 -10.11 4.54
C LEU A 41 26.38 -8.90 3.61
N SER A 42 25.50 -8.83 2.61
CA SER A 42 25.27 -7.61 1.86
C SER A 42 24.76 -6.52 2.82
N ARG A 43 25.31 -5.32 2.60
CA ARG A 43 25.18 -4.05 3.33
C ARG A 43 23.89 -3.88 4.17
N PRO A 44 23.97 -3.25 5.36
CA PRO A 44 22.77 -2.91 6.12
C PRO A 44 21.86 -2.01 5.27
N HIS A 45 20.63 -2.45 5.05
CA HIS A 45 19.57 -1.61 4.49
C HIS A 45 19.48 -0.33 5.32
N ALA A 46 19.46 0.82 4.65
CA ALA A 46 19.17 2.10 5.26
C ALA A 46 17.73 2.06 5.82
N GLY A 47 17.60 1.64 7.09
CA GLY A 47 16.31 1.54 7.76
C GLY A 47 15.70 2.91 8.06
N PRO A 48 14.58 2.95 8.81
CA PRO A 48 13.90 4.18 9.25
C PRO A 48 14.84 5.24 9.87
N GLN A 49 15.98 4.77 10.40
CA GLN A 49 17.04 5.59 10.97
C GLN A 49 17.72 6.52 9.96
N ALA A 50 17.83 6.15 8.68
CA ALA A 50 18.44 7.01 7.66
C ALA A 50 17.54 8.19 7.29
N VAL A 51 16.23 7.96 7.21
CA VAL A 51 15.21 9.00 7.01
C VAL A 51 15.14 9.90 8.25
N ALA A 52 15.14 9.32 9.45
CA ALA A 52 15.18 10.08 10.70
C ALA A 52 16.49 10.89 10.86
N ALA A 53 17.63 10.38 10.38
CA ALA A 53 18.91 11.09 10.40
C ALA A 53 18.90 12.29 9.43
N ALA A 54 18.39 12.11 8.21
CA ALA A 54 18.22 13.20 7.25
C ALA A 54 17.30 14.33 7.77
N LEU A 55 16.27 13.97 8.57
CA LEU A 55 15.36 14.93 9.21
C LEU A 55 15.98 15.65 10.42
N ARG A 56 16.98 15.07 11.10
CA ARG A 56 17.64 15.64 12.28
C ARG A 56 18.65 16.74 11.96
N GLU A 57 19.30 16.68 10.80
CA GLU A 57 20.33 17.66 10.40
C GLU A 57 19.78 19.06 10.06
N ARG A 58 18.46 19.23 9.98
CA ARG A 58 17.82 20.47 9.49
C ARG A 58 16.92 21.20 10.51
N ARG A 59 17.27 21.18 11.81
CA ARG A 59 16.52 21.96 12.83
C ARG A 59 17.04 23.40 12.99
N PRO A 60 16.25 24.45 12.72
CA PRO A 60 16.47 25.75 13.33
C PRO A 60 15.85 25.79 14.75
N ARG A 61 16.54 26.42 15.70
CA ARG A 61 16.05 26.63 17.08
C ARG A 61 15.05 27.79 17.11
N ALA A 62 13.86 27.61 17.70
CA ALA A 62 12.99 28.73 18.05
C ALA A 62 12.23 28.51 19.37
N ARG A 63 12.15 29.59 20.18
CA ARG A 63 11.60 29.72 21.53
C ARG A 63 10.07 29.80 21.57
N GLU A 64 9.50 29.38 22.71
CA GLU A 64 8.07 29.46 23.07
C GLU A 64 7.54 30.90 23.23
N ARG A 65 6.26 31.11 22.87
CA ARG A 65 5.15 31.47 23.79
C ARG A 65 3.83 31.75 23.03
N GLY A 66 2.70 31.30 23.60
CA GLY A 66 1.37 31.90 23.37
C GLY A 66 0.25 30.95 22.90
N ARG A 67 -0.65 30.58 23.81
CA ARG A 67 -1.89 29.77 23.59
C ARG A 67 -2.86 30.46 22.62
N ARG A 68 -3.27 29.77 21.53
CA ARG A 68 -4.61 29.87 20.87
C ARG A 68 -4.80 28.71 19.88
N ARG A 69 -6.01 28.10 19.91
CA ARG A 69 -6.56 26.98 19.12
C ARG A 69 -5.61 26.31 18.09
N ARG A 70 -5.26 25.04 18.35
CA ARG A 70 -4.40 24.18 17.50
C ARG A 70 -5.02 23.89 16.12
N ARG A 71 -4.88 24.83 15.17
CA ARG A 71 -4.65 24.46 13.76
C ARG A 71 -3.15 24.20 13.64
N ARG A 72 -2.74 22.92 13.69
CA ARG A 72 -1.34 22.52 13.55
C ARG A 72 -0.91 22.76 12.11
N ARG A 73 -0.40 23.96 11.83
CA ARG A 73 0.18 24.35 10.54
C ARG A 73 1.29 23.38 10.17
N ALA A 74 1.31 22.91 8.92
CA ALA A 74 2.52 22.42 8.29
C ALA A 74 3.55 23.57 8.29
N GLU A 75 4.75 23.35 8.81
CA GLU A 75 5.85 24.30 8.66
C GLU A 75 6.41 24.18 7.25
N VAL A 76 6.02 25.12 6.40
CA VAL A 76 6.68 25.34 5.12
C VAL A 76 7.96 26.09 5.39
N SER A 77 9.10 25.40 5.46
CA SER A 77 10.39 26.07 5.42
C SER A 77 10.65 26.55 3.99
N ARG A 78 10.33 27.81 3.69
CA ARG A 78 10.94 28.60 2.59
C ARG A 78 10.62 30.08 2.79
N ALA A 79 11.56 30.93 2.38
CA ALA A 79 11.60 32.37 2.61
C ALA A 79 10.27 33.12 2.30
N ALA A 80 10.06 34.18 3.09
CA ALA A 80 9.08 35.29 3.07
C ALA A 80 7.82 35.28 2.15
N THR A 81 6.72 35.75 2.77
CA THR A 81 5.28 35.76 2.41
C THR A 81 4.85 36.91 1.45
N PRO A 82 3.58 37.02 0.94
CA PRO A 82 2.45 37.58 1.73
C PRO A 82 1.02 37.01 1.45
N ARG A 83 0.05 37.52 2.24
CA ARG A 83 -1.35 37.10 2.50
C ARG A 83 -2.41 37.55 1.46
N ALA A 84 -3.48 36.77 1.29
CA ALA A 84 -4.91 37.14 1.12
C ALA A 84 -5.70 35.80 0.94
N GLY A 85 -6.98 35.57 1.22
CA GLY A 85 -8.18 36.35 1.51
C GLY A 85 -9.36 35.36 1.32
N GLN A 86 -10.48 35.57 2.01
CA GLN A 86 -11.62 34.66 2.11
C GLN A 86 -12.29 34.30 0.76
N GLY A 87 -12.85 33.09 0.69
CA GLY A 87 -14.05 32.77 -0.10
C GLY A 87 -13.84 32.55 -1.60
N ALA A 88 -13.62 31.30 -2.01
CA ALA A 88 -13.99 30.86 -3.35
C ALA A 88 -14.06 29.33 -3.41
N LEU A 89 -15.22 28.82 -3.85
CA LEU A 89 -15.33 27.51 -4.50
C LEU A 89 -14.34 27.50 -5.67
N HIS A 90 -13.12 27.02 -5.45
CA HIS A 90 -12.15 26.87 -6.52
C HIS A 90 -12.45 25.56 -7.25
N ARG A 91 -13.29 25.65 -8.29
CA ARG A 91 -13.18 24.77 -9.46
C ARG A 91 -11.69 24.70 -9.81
N TYR A 92 -11.09 23.52 -9.66
CA TYR A 92 -9.69 23.27 -9.97
C TYR A 92 -9.40 23.71 -11.41
N ARG A 93 -8.85 24.92 -11.57
CA ARG A 93 -8.47 25.47 -12.87
C ARG A 93 -7.33 24.61 -13.40
N ARG A 94 -7.60 23.88 -14.49
CA ARG A 94 -6.70 23.00 -15.25
C ARG A 94 -5.27 23.57 -15.32
N LEU A 95 -4.34 22.97 -14.58
CA LEU A 95 -2.91 23.01 -14.89
C LEU A 95 -2.65 21.74 -15.70
N ARG A 96 -2.23 21.93 -16.96
CA ARG A 96 -2.22 20.90 -18.02
C ARG A 96 -0.99 19.98 -17.96
N ASP A 97 -0.04 20.28 -17.07
CA ASP A 97 1.31 19.69 -17.11
C ASP A 97 1.55 18.62 -16.02
N ASP A 98 0.51 18.28 -15.24
CA ASP A 98 0.69 17.82 -13.85
C ASP A 98 -0.24 16.65 -13.45
N ALA A 99 -0.69 15.86 -14.41
CA ALA A 99 -1.70 14.82 -14.27
C ALA A 99 -1.45 13.70 -15.30
N ASP A 100 -2.35 12.72 -15.45
CA ASP A 100 -2.32 11.93 -16.70
C ASP A 100 -2.22 12.90 -17.88
N PRO A 101 -1.20 12.74 -18.76
CA PRO A 101 -0.85 13.79 -19.70
C PRO A 101 -1.88 13.94 -20.84
N ASP A 102 -2.89 13.08 -20.88
CA ASP A 102 -4.03 13.15 -21.80
C ASP A 102 -5.31 13.61 -21.10
N SER A 103 -5.64 13.02 -19.94
CA SER A 103 -6.93 13.23 -19.26
C SER A 103 -6.91 14.33 -18.21
N GLY A 104 -5.74 14.69 -17.68
CA GLY A 104 -5.61 15.76 -16.69
C GLY A 104 -6.09 15.39 -15.27
N TRP A 105 -6.33 14.11 -14.99
CA TRP A 105 -6.69 13.64 -13.65
C TRP A 105 -5.48 13.29 -12.76
N PHE A 106 -5.71 13.08 -11.47
CA PHE A 106 -4.68 12.60 -10.55
C PHE A 106 -4.96 11.15 -10.16
N ASN A 107 -3.90 10.33 -10.12
CA ASN A 107 -3.94 9.04 -9.46
C ASN A 107 -3.22 9.12 -8.11
N LEU A 108 -3.84 8.57 -7.08
CA LEU A 108 -3.27 8.34 -5.77
C LEU A 108 -3.31 6.82 -5.51
N GLY A 109 -2.18 6.15 -5.75
CA GLY A 109 -2.03 4.71 -5.53
C GLY A 109 -1.13 4.35 -4.35
N ALA A 110 -1.38 3.18 -3.74
CA ALA A 110 -0.48 2.59 -2.74
C ALA A 110 0.63 1.79 -3.42
N TYR A 111 1.86 2.29 -3.34
CA TYR A 111 3.05 1.69 -3.94
C TYR A 111 4.16 1.57 -2.90
N ARG A 112 5.00 0.54 -3.03
CA ARG A 112 6.17 0.40 -2.15
C ARG A 112 7.31 1.28 -2.63
N SER A 113 8.09 1.77 -1.67
CA SER A 113 9.23 2.65 -1.94
C SER A 113 10.47 2.20 -1.17
N GLN A 114 11.57 2.02 -1.90
CA GLN A 114 12.88 1.66 -1.33
C GLN A 114 13.75 2.91 -1.24
N VAL A 115 14.26 3.25 -0.06
CA VAL A 115 15.25 4.33 0.08
C VAL A 115 16.60 3.83 -0.44
N TYR A 116 17.20 4.55 -1.39
CA TYR A 116 18.54 4.23 -1.90
C TYR A 116 19.61 5.08 -1.21
N ASP A 117 19.40 6.39 -1.21
CA ASP A 117 20.31 7.38 -0.61
C ASP A 117 19.54 8.63 -0.16
N GLY A 118 20.25 9.70 0.19
CA GLY A 118 19.64 10.95 0.66
C GLY A 118 18.93 11.78 -0.42
N LYS A 119 18.96 11.36 -1.68
CA LYS A 119 18.40 12.09 -2.83
C LYS A 119 17.51 11.23 -3.73
N THR A 120 17.56 9.91 -3.61
CA THR A 120 16.82 9.00 -4.48
C THR A 120 16.04 7.95 -3.72
N VAL A 121 14.83 7.69 -4.18
CA VAL A 121 13.89 6.70 -3.62
C VAL A 121 13.24 5.92 -4.75
N GLY A 122 13.05 4.62 -4.59
CA GLY A 122 12.28 3.79 -5.51
C GLY A 122 10.79 4.04 -5.36
N CYS A 123 10.04 3.87 -6.43
CA CYS A 123 8.57 3.82 -6.39
C CYS A 123 8.13 2.69 -7.31
N GLN A 124 7.93 1.51 -6.72
CA GLN A 124 7.64 0.31 -7.48
C GLN A 124 6.13 0.23 -7.76
N ILE A 125 5.79 0.48 -9.02
CA ILE A 125 4.42 0.45 -9.52
C ILE A 125 4.26 -0.76 -10.45
N THR A 126 3.43 -1.71 -10.03
CA THR A 126 3.08 -2.91 -10.82
C THR A 126 2.42 -2.55 -12.14
N GLU A 127 2.63 -3.41 -13.13
CA GLU A 127 2.03 -3.32 -14.45
C GLU A 127 0.49 -3.26 -14.36
N GLY A 128 -0.14 -2.47 -15.23
CA GLY A 128 -1.60 -2.27 -15.27
C GLY A 128 -2.18 -1.34 -14.20
N LYS A 129 -1.37 -0.78 -13.29
CA LYS A 129 -1.82 0.26 -12.35
C LYS A 129 -1.78 1.64 -13.00
N HIS A 130 -2.74 2.50 -12.67
CA HIS A 130 -2.86 3.86 -13.22
C HIS A 130 -1.55 4.66 -13.12
N GLY A 131 -0.86 4.64 -11.97
CA GLY A 131 0.43 5.31 -11.82
C GLY A 131 1.52 4.83 -12.79
N ARG A 132 1.53 3.55 -13.19
CA ARG A 132 2.45 3.03 -14.21
C ARG A 132 2.02 3.48 -15.60
N ILE A 133 0.72 3.41 -15.90
CA ILE A 133 0.16 3.88 -17.18
C ILE A 133 0.52 5.36 -17.40
N HIS A 134 0.38 6.20 -16.39
CA HIS A 134 0.78 7.62 -16.49
C HIS A 134 2.27 7.75 -16.76
N ARG A 135 3.12 7.06 -15.97
CA ARG A 135 4.57 7.14 -16.12
C ARG A 135 5.00 6.75 -17.51
N ASP A 136 4.44 5.66 -18.05
CA ASP A 136 4.80 5.15 -19.36
C ASP A 136 4.43 6.17 -20.45
N LYS A 137 3.29 6.86 -20.36
CA LYS A 137 2.94 7.98 -21.26
C LYS A 137 3.94 9.13 -21.22
N TYR A 138 4.44 9.51 -20.04
CA TYR A 138 5.50 10.52 -19.92
C TYR A 138 6.83 10.02 -20.51
N PHE A 139 7.17 8.76 -20.28
CA PHE A 139 8.42 8.16 -20.74
C PHE A 139 8.46 7.98 -22.25
N GLU A 140 7.34 7.61 -22.88
CA GLU A 140 7.17 7.57 -24.33
C GLU A 140 7.39 8.94 -24.99
N ARG A 141 7.13 10.03 -24.25
CA ARG A 141 7.39 11.42 -24.68
C ARG A 141 8.80 11.89 -24.35
N GLY A 142 9.64 11.05 -23.73
CA GLY A 142 10.95 11.46 -23.22
C GLY A 142 10.89 12.50 -22.11
N GLN A 143 9.75 12.61 -21.40
CA GLN A 143 9.51 13.61 -20.37
C GLN A 143 9.59 12.99 -18.97
N PRO A 144 10.14 13.71 -17.98
CA PRO A 144 10.06 13.27 -16.58
C PRO A 144 8.61 13.36 -16.08
N MET A 145 8.22 12.41 -15.23
CA MET A 145 6.93 12.46 -14.54
C MET A 145 7.13 12.94 -13.10
N LYS A 146 6.50 14.05 -12.73
CA LYS A 146 6.44 14.52 -11.35
C LYS A 146 5.64 13.55 -10.47
N VAL A 147 6.08 13.38 -9.23
CA VAL A 147 5.43 12.50 -8.26
C VAL A 147 5.49 13.10 -6.86
N VAL A 148 4.50 12.73 -6.04
CA VAL A 148 4.53 12.96 -4.60
C VAL A 148 4.28 11.65 -3.88
N ILE A 149 5.23 11.25 -3.02
CA ILE A 149 5.08 10.09 -2.14
C ILE A 149 4.55 10.60 -0.81
N LEU A 150 3.41 10.07 -0.37
CA LEU A 150 2.78 10.41 0.89
C LEU A 150 3.03 9.29 1.90
N CYS A 151 3.44 9.67 3.12
CA CYS A 151 3.56 8.76 4.26
C CYS A 151 2.78 9.36 5.43
N GLY A 152 1.95 8.56 6.10
CA GLY A 152 1.07 9.03 7.17
C GLY A 152 -0.05 9.95 6.66
N GLN A 153 -0.54 9.70 5.46
CA GLN A 153 -1.81 10.25 4.96
C GLN A 153 -3.00 9.72 5.78
N ASP A 154 -4.15 10.35 5.57
CA ASP A 154 -5.42 9.91 6.12
C ASP A 154 -5.72 8.41 5.85
N PRO A 155 -6.23 7.65 6.84
CA PRO A 155 -6.53 6.22 6.67
C PRO A 155 -7.53 5.89 5.56
N LEU A 156 -8.53 6.74 5.32
CA LEU A 156 -9.47 6.57 4.21
C LEU A 156 -8.74 6.73 2.87
N LEU A 157 -7.86 7.72 2.75
CA LEU A 157 -7.06 7.89 1.53
C LEU A 157 -6.17 6.69 1.26
N PHE A 158 -5.57 6.09 2.30
CA PHE A 158 -4.79 4.86 2.16
C PHE A 158 -5.63 3.66 1.72
N MET A 159 -6.84 3.53 2.26
CA MET A 159 -7.77 2.47 1.88
C MET A 159 -8.20 2.61 0.42
N LEU A 160 -8.55 3.81 -0.01
CA LEU A 160 -8.97 4.09 -1.39
C LEU A 160 -7.80 3.93 -2.38
N SER A 161 -6.60 4.37 -2.03
CA SER A 161 -5.41 4.22 -2.90
C SER A 161 -4.97 2.76 -3.10
N SER A 162 -5.40 1.88 -2.20
CA SER A 162 -5.17 0.44 -2.27
C SER A 162 -6.30 -0.31 -2.99
N SER A 163 -7.39 0.38 -3.34
CA SER A 163 -8.59 -0.21 -3.92
C SER A 163 -8.56 -0.17 -5.46
N PRO A 164 -9.06 -1.20 -6.15
CA PRO A 164 -9.26 -1.15 -7.60
C PRO A 164 -10.47 -0.27 -7.90
N LEU A 165 -10.21 1.03 -8.06
CA LEU A 165 -11.21 2.04 -8.36
C LEU A 165 -11.25 2.28 -9.87
N PRO A 166 -12.43 2.70 -10.40
CA PRO A 166 -12.52 3.14 -11.78
C PRO A 166 -11.72 4.41 -11.97
N GLU A 167 -11.89 4.96 -13.16
CA GLU A 167 -11.27 6.16 -13.64
C GLU A 167 -11.74 7.45 -12.89
N ILE A 168 -11.49 7.53 -11.58
CA ILE A 168 -11.85 8.64 -10.68
C ILE A 168 -10.72 8.91 -9.66
N GLY A 169 -10.47 10.18 -9.34
CA GLY A 169 -9.48 10.55 -8.35
C GLY A 169 -9.85 10.08 -6.95
N GLU A 170 -8.93 9.43 -6.25
CA GLU A 170 -9.19 8.84 -4.93
C GLU A 170 -9.48 9.91 -3.86
N MET A 171 -8.93 11.12 -4.01
CA MET A 171 -9.26 12.27 -3.15
C MET A 171 -10.69 12.77 -3.37
N ASP A 172 -11.20 12.74 -4.61
CA ASP A 172 -12.57 13.12 -4.90
C ASP A 172 -13.54 12.10 -4.31
N LEU A 173 -13.21 10.81 -4.42
CA LEU A 173 -13.98 9.74 -3.80
C LEU A 173 -13.97 9.83 -2.27
N ALA A 174 -12.81 10.13 -1.67
CA ALA A 174 -12.73 10.39 -0.23
C ALA A 174 -13.64 11.54 0.20
N GLY A 175 -13.66 12.62 -0.60
CA GLY A 175 -14.54 13.75 -0.34
C GLY A 175 -16.02 13.40 -0.46
N GLY A 176 -16.38 12.59 -1.47
CA GLY A 176 -17.73 12.07 -1.66
C GLY A 176 -18.19 11.20 -0.49
N LEU A 177 -17.33 10.32 0.03
CA LEU A 177 -17.63 9.46 1.18
C LEU A 177 -17.78 10.25 2.49
N ARG A 178 -17.02 11.33 2.65
CA ARG A 178 -17.11 12.21 3.83
C ARG A 178 -18.25 13.21 3.77
N GLY A 179 -18.70 13.55 2.57
CA GLY A 179 -19.59 14.69 2.34
C GLY A 179 -18.89 16.05 2.42
N GLU A 180 -17.55 16.09 2.49
CA GLU A 180 -16.74 17.32 2.50
C GLU A 180 -15.43 17.11 1.71
N PRO A 181 -14.91 18.13 1.03
CA PRO A 181 -13.68 18.00 0.26
C PRO A 181 -12.46 17.73 1.14
N VAL A 182 -11.47 17.03 0.59
CA VAL A 182 -10.16 16.82 1.25
C VAL A 182 -9.40 18.16 1.29
N ASP A 183 -9.00 18.59 2.49
CA ASP A 183 -8.12 19.75 2.66
C ASP A 183 -6.74 19.46 2.08
N VAL A 184 -6.25 20.33 1.20
CA VAL A 184 -4.96 20.17 0.53
C VAL A 184 -4.10 21.42 0.60
N VAL A 185 -2.78 21.21 0.59
CA VAL A 185 -1.77 22.23 0.34
C VAL A 185 -1.15 21.99 -1.03
N ARG A 186 -0.67 23.05 -1.69
CA ARG A 186 0.03 22.91 -2.97
C ARG A 186 1.49 22.58 -2.72
N GLY A 187 1.95 21.50 -3.35
CA GLY A 187 3.35 21.12 -3.35
C GLY A 187 4.24 22.23 -3.93
N PRO A 188 5.28 22.71 -3.24
CA PRO A 188 6.14 23.79 -3.72
C PRO A 188 7.00 23.42 -4.92
N TYR A 189 7.26 22.13 -5.19
CA TYR A 189 7.96 21.70 -6.39
C TYR A 189 6.99 21.20 -7.47
N THR A 190 6.08 20.30 -7.11
CA THR A 190 5.18 19.66 -8.07
C THR A 190 3.98 20.52 -8.44
N GLY A 191 3.50 21.37 -7.54
CA GLY A 191 2.20 22.03 -7.64
C GLY A 191 1.01 21.10 -7.32
N PHE A 192 1.28 19.83 -7.00
CA PHE A 192 0.23 18.84 -6.79
C PHE A 192 -0.55 19.12 -5.50
N PRO A 193 -1.83 18.74 -5.44
CA PRO A 193 -2.58 18.76 -4.19
C PRO A 193 -2.04 17.68 -3.24
N ILE A 194 -1.52 18.11 -2.10
CA ILE A 194 -1.02 17.25 -1.02
C ILE A 194 -2.01 17.33 0.14
N PRO A 195 -2.53 16.21 0.67
CA PRO A 195 -3.42 16.24 1.84
C PRO A 195 -2.78 17.00 3.00
N ALA A 196 -3.50 17.99 3.53
CA ALA A 196 -2.97 18.94 4.51
C ALA A 196 -2.63 18.31 5.87
N ASP A 197 -3.22 17.15 6.15
CA ASP A 197 -3.04 16.35 7.35
C ASP A 197 -1.95 15.26 7.22
N CYS A 198 -1.36 15.09 6.04
CA CYS A 198 -0.29 14.12 5.79
C CYS A 198 0.94 14.40 6.67
N GLU A 199 1.53 13.34 7.23
CA GLU A 199 2.71 13.44 8.11
C GLU A 199 3.98 13.81 7.34
N ILE A 200 4.23 13.18 6.19
CA ILE A 200 5.41 13.39 5.34
C ILE A 200 4.99 13.32 3.86
N ALA A 201 5.37 14.33 3.07
CA ALA A 201 5.23 14.34 1.62
C ALA A 201 6.60 14.55 0.96
N ILE A 202 6.99 13.61 0.09
CA ILE A 202 8.26 13.64 -0.65
C ILE A 202 7.93 13.94 -2.11
N GLU A 203 8.29 15.15 -2.54
CA GLU A 203 8.14 15.61 -3.91
C GLU A 203 9.38 15.26 -4.74
N GLY A 204 9.15 14.81 -5.96
CA GLY A 204 10.22 14.52 -6.89
C GLY A 204 9.74 14.30 -8.31
N GLU A 205 10.62 13.71 -9.12
CA GLU A 205 10.32 13.32 -10.50
C GLU A 205 10.99 11.98 -10.80
N THR A 206 10.35 11.17 -11.63
CA THR A 206 10.96 9.98 -12.23
C THR A 206 11.32 10.28 -13.67
N VAL A 207 12.55 9.95 -14.06
CA VAL A 207 13.15 10.35 -15.34
C VAL A 207 13.28 9.11 -16.25
N PRO A 208 12.94 9.19 -17.54
CA PRO A 208 13.11 8.06 -18.46
C PRO A 208 14.56 7.57 -18.48
N GLY A 209 14.76 6.26 -18.32
CA GLY A 209 16.08 5.63 -18.33
C GLY A 209 16.85 5.69 -16.99
N GLU A 210 16.41 6.48 -16.01
CA GLU A 210 17.02 6.48 -14.68
C GLU A 210 16.46 5.36 -13.80
N VAL A 211 17.27 4.31 -13.63
CA VAL A 211 16.90 3.10 -12.89
C VAL A 211 17.87 2.81 -11.75
N ARG A 212 17.38 2.06 -10.77
CA ARG A 212 18.12 1.52 -9.63
C ARG A 212 17.66 0.09 -9.33
N PRO A 213 18.52 -0.76 -8.76
CA PRO A 213 18.14 -2.10 -8.34
C PRO A 213 17.13 -2.04 -7.18
N GLU A 214 15.95 -2.61 -7.36
CA GLU A 214 14.86 -2.69 -6.37
C GLU A 214 14.65 -4.12 -5.89
N GLY A 215 14.39 -4.29 -4.58
CA GLY A 215 14.20 -5.59 -3.95
C GLY A 215 15.49 -6.23 -3.41
N PRO A 216 15.43 -7.50 -2.96
CA PRO A 216 14.23 -8.33 -2.85
C PRO A 216 13.26 -7.81 -1.76
N PHE A 217 11.97 -8.10 -1.89
CA PHE A 217 10.94 -7.64 -0.96
C PHE A 217 10.00 -8.80 -0.55
N GLY A 218 9.54 -8.79 0.70
CA GLY A 218 8.53 -9.73 1.17
C GLY A 218 7.18 -9.38 0.56
N GLU A 219 6.63 -10.23 -0.29
CA GLU A 219 5.35 -9.99 -0.96
C GLU A 219 4.18 -10.43 -0.09
N TRP A 220 3.02 -9.84 -0.38
CA TRP A 220 1.71 -10.11 0.24
C TRP A 220 1.27 -11.59 0.23
N MET A 221 1.92 -12.46 -0.56
CA MET A 221 1.71 -13.90 -0.52
C MET A 221 2.44 -14.60 0.65
N GLY A 222 3.29 -13.89 1.39
CA GLY A 222 4.10 -14.43 2.48
C GLY A 222 5.46 -14.98 2.06
N TYR A 223 5.92 -14.67 0.85
CA TYR A 223 7.20 -15.11 0.29
C TYR A 223 8.02 -13.90 -0.14
N TYR A 224 9.34 -14.01 -0.09
CA TYR A 224 10.21 -13.01 -0.73
C TYR A 224 10.18 -13.19 -2.24
N SER A 225 10.18 -12.08 -2.97
CA SER A 225 10.52 -12.08 -4.38
C SER A 225 12.01 -12.41 -4.53
N ASP A 226 12.36 -13.41 -5.33
CA ASP A 226 13.76 -13.80 -5.55
C ASP A 226 14.53 -12.81 -6.47
N ASP A 227 13.82 -11.88 -7.11
CA ASP A 227 14.40 -11.00 -8.12
C ASP A 227 14.69 -9.60 -7.59
N THR A 228 15.96 -9.20 -7.66
CA THR A 228 16.35 -7.78 -7.68
C THR A 228 16.34 -7.32 -9.13
N GLN A 229 15.54 -6.32 -9.46
CA GLN A 229 15.42 -5.81 -10.84
C GLN A 229 15.67 -4.32 -10.91
N GLU A 230 16.20 -3.84 -12.04
CA GLU A 230 16.30 -2.41 -12.30
C GLU A 230 14.90 -1.81 -12.48
N ARG A 231 14.54 -0.87 -11.61
CA ARG A 231 13.25 -0.19 -11.62
C ARG A 231 13.47 1.32 -11.63
N PRO A 232 12.54 2.11 -12.21
CA PRO A 232 12.63 3.56 -12.18
C PRO A 232 12.74 4.10 -10.76
N CYS A 233 13.63 5.07 -10.57
CA CYS A 233 13.75 5.79 -9.31
C CYS A 233 13.09 7.18 -9.39
N VAL A 234 12.90 7.77 -8.22
CA VAL A 234 12.40 9.12 -8.02
C VAL A 234 13.55 9.96 -7.48
N ASN A 235 13.87 11.03 -8.20
CA ASN A 235 14.79 12.06 -7.78
C ASN A 235 14.07 13.02 -6.83
N VAL A 236 14.45 13.02 -5.56
CA VAL A 236 13.83 13.82 -4.51
C VAL A 236 14.23 15.29 -4.65
N LYS A 237 13.25 16.17 -4.64
CA LYS A 237 13.44 17.62 -4.82
C LYS A 237 13.04 18.41 -3.58
N THR A 238 11.95 18.03 -2.92
CA THR A 238 11.48 18.69 -1.70
C THR A 238 10.83 17.66 -0.78
N ILE A 239 11.03 17.82 0.54
CA ILE A 239 10.35 17.03 1.56
C ILE A 239 9.59 18.02 2.44
N LEU A 240 8.28 17.82 2.56
CA LEU A 240 7.43 18.50 3.52
C LEU A 240 7.10 17.52 4.64
N HIS A 241 7.06 17.99 5.88
CA HIS A 241 6.66 17.15 7.00
C HIS A 241 6.04 17.97 8.12
N ARG A 242 5.24 17.32 8.96
CA ARG A 242 4.75 17.91 10.21
C ARG A 242 5.86 18.00 11.24
N HIS A 243 5.68 18.85 12.23
CA HIS A 243 6.55 18.82 13.40
C HIS A 243 6.40 17.47 14.12
N ASP A 244 7.50 16.76 14.32
CA ASP A 244 7.55 15.41 14.91
C ASP A 244 6.72 14.39 14.10
N PRO A 245 7.13 14.10 12.85
CA PRO A 245 6.31 13.35 11.91
C PRO A 245 6.24 11.86 12.25
N ILE A 246 5.09 11.26 11.98
CA ILE A 246 4.88 9.81 12.14
C ILE A 246 5.10 9.13 10.79
N LEU A 247 6.10 8.23 10.72
CA LEU A 247 6.29 7.35 9.58
C LEU A 247 5.44 6.09 9.76
N THR A 248 4.38 5.97 8.97
CA THR A 248 3.57 4.76 8.90
C THR A 248 4.28 3.69 8.07
N CYS A 249 4.26 2.45 8.54
CA CYS A 249 4.82 1.29 7.84
C CYS A 249 3.73 0.24 7.69
N ALA A 250 3.64 -0.37 6.50
CA ALA A 250 2.83 -1.55 6.24
C ALA A 250 3.77 -2.69 5.83
N PRO A 251 4.41 -3.38 6.80
CA PRO A 251 5.31 -4.47 6.48
C PRO A 251 4.50 -5.63 5.92
N GLN A 252 4.83 -6.05 4.69
CA GLN A 252 4.21 -7.25 4.14
C GLN A 252 4.85 -8.48 4.78
N HIS A 253 4.00 -9.36 5.30
CA HIS A 253 4.41 -10.62 5.91
C HIS A 253 3.46 -11.74 5.48
N LYS A 254 3.69 -12.94 5.99
CA LYS A 254 2.77 -14.05 5.80
C LYS A 254 1.37 -13.63 6.25
N PRO A 255 0.32 -13.84 5.43
CA PRO A 255 -1.05 -13.58 5.83
C PRO A 255 -1.40 -14.26 7.17
N VAL A 256 -2.20 -13.62 8.03
CA VAL A 256 -2.97 -12.37 7.82
C VAL A 256 -2.14 -11.11 8.11
N ASP A 257 -2.27 -10.09 7.25
CA ASP A 257 -1.64 -8.76 7.39
C ASP A 257 -2.65 -7.63 7.05
N GLU A 258 -2.30 -6.38 7.32
CA GLU A 258 -3.16 -5.21 7.05
C GLU A 258 -3.45 -5.05 5.56
N THR A 259 -2.49 -5.42 4.70
CA THR A 259 -2.66 -5.41 3.25
C THR A 259 -3.80 -6.34 2.82
N GLY A 260 -3.84 -7.56 3.38
CA GLY A 260 -4.91 -8.53 3.17
C GLY A 260 -6.27 -7.97 3.59
N LEU A 261 -6.37 -7.41 4.80
CA LEU A 261 -7.64 -6.87 5.29
C LEU A 261 -8.19 -5.76 4.39
N LEU A 262 -7.35 -4.77 4.03
CA LEU A 262 -7.77 -3.61 3.22
C LEU A 262 -8.16 -4.02 1.80
N LYS A 263 -7.36 -4.89 1.16
CA LYS A 263 -7.68 -5.43 -0.16
C LYS A 263 -8.93 -6.30 -0.13
N GLY A 264 -9.17 -7.01 0.97
CA GLY A 264 -10.31 -7.91 1.14
C GLY A 264 -11.63 -7.17 1.07
N ILE A 265 -11.75 -6.07 1.83
CA ILE A 265 -12.96 -5.24 1.85
C ILE A 265 -13.25 -4.66 0.46
N ALA A 266 -12.26 -4.01 -0.16
CA ALA A 266 -12.43 -3.37 -1.45
C ALA A 266 -12.69 -4.39 -2.59
N GLY A 267 -11.95 -5.50 -2.60
CA GLY A 267 -12.14 -6.57 -3.58
C GLY A 267 -13.50 -7.25 -3.47
N ALA A 268 -13.96 -7.52 -2.25
CA ALA A 268 -15.28 -8.10 -2.02
C ALA A 268 -16.41 -7.18 -2.51
N ALA A 269 -16.30 -5.88 -2.25
CA ALA A 269 -17.26 -4.89 -2.75
C ALA A 269 -17.32 -4.86 -4.28
N GLN A 270 -16.18 -4.94 -4.97
CA GLN A 270 -16.15 -4.97 -6.44
C GLN A 270 -16.73 -6.25 -7.01
N ILE A 271 -16.43 -7.41 -6.42
CA ILE A 271 -17.01 -8.69 -6.83
C ILE A 271 -18.52 -8.67 -6.64
N TRP A 272 -19.01 -8.16 -5.52
CA TRP A 272 -20.45 -7.98 -5.31
C TRP A 272 -21.06 -7.12 -6.42
N ARG A 273 -20.48 -5.94 -6.68
CA ARG A 273 -20.97 -5.06 -7.76
C ARG A 273 -20.98 -5.74 -9.12
N ALA A 274 -20.00 -6.58 -9.43
CA ALA A 274 -19.96 -7.34 -10.67
C ALA A 274 -21.09 -8.38 -10.73
N LEU A 275 -21.34 -9.12 -9.64
CA LEU A 275 -22.46 -10.07 -9.55
C LEU A 275 -23.81 -9.37 -9.75
N ASP A 276 -24.02 -8.21 -9.11
CA ASP A 276 -25.23 -7.41 -9.26
C ASP A 276 -25.38 -6.90 -10.70
N ALA A 277 -24.31 -6.40 -11.30
CA ALA A 277 -24.30 -5.90 -12.68
C ALA A 277 -24.60 -7.01 -13.71
N CYS A 278 -24.17 -8.24 -13.43
CA CYS A 278 -24.49 -9.43 -14.22
C CYS A 278 -25.88 -10.00 -13.92
N GLY A 279 -26.65 -9.40 -13.00
CA GLY A 279 -28.00 -9.82 -12.66
C GLY A 279 -28.06 -11.14 -11.91
N VAL A 280 -27.01 -11.51 -11.16
CA VAL A 280 -27.02 -12.71 -10.32
C VAL A 280 -27.96 -12.45 -9.12
N PRO A 281 -29.08 -13.18 -8.99
CA PRO A 281 -30.06 -12.89 -7.96
C PRO A 281 -29.62 -13.41 -6.59
N GLU A 282 -30.20 -12.85 -5.52
CA GLU A 282 -30.08 -13.41 -4.15
C GLU A 282 -28.64 -13.61 -3.62
N VAL A 283 -27.72 -12.73 -4.03
CA VAL A 283 -26.42 -12.58 -3.36
C VAL A 283 -26.65 -11.95 -1.99
N LEU A 284 -26.24 -12.65 -0.93
CA LEU A 284 -26.42 -12.23 0.47
C LEU A 284 -25.14 -11.60 1.05
N GLY A 285 -23.98 -11.93 0.48
CA GLY A 285 -22.70 -11.42 0.94
C GLY A 285 -21.54 -11.92 0.09
N VAL A 286 -20.49 -11.10 0.02
CA VAL A 286 -19.22 -11.44 -0.60
C VAL A 286 -18.11 -11.11 0.38
N TRP A 287 -17.16 -12.02 0.55
CA TRP A 287 -16.01 -11.80 1.40
C TRP A 287 -14.73 -12.37 0.77
N ASN A 288 -13.69 -11.55 0.74
CA ASN A 288 -12.36 -12.00 0.37
C ASN A 288 -11.58 -12.29 1.65
N HIS A 289 -11.35 -13.57 1.92
CA HIS A 289 -10.73 -14.02 3.15
C HIS A 289 -9.22 -13.72 3.13
N GLU A 290 -8.76 -13.06 4.18
CA GLU A 290 -7.39 -12.63 4.43
C GLU A 290 -6.41 -13.81 4.52
N ALA A 291 -6.90 -14.99 4.93
CA ALA A 291 -6.11 -16.22 4.89
C ALA A 291 -5.73 -16.64 3.45
N GLY A 292 -6.52 -16.23 2.46
CA GLY A 292 -6.28 -16.41 1.02
C GLY A 292 -5.77 -15.13 0.36
N PRO A 293 -4.72 -14.50 0.91
CA PRO A 293 -4.26 -13.13 0.70
C PRO A 293 -5.27 -12.13 0.09
N ALA A 294 -6.53 -12.19 0.57
CA ALA A 294 -7.67 -11.40 0.12
C ALA A 294 -7.96 -11.38 -1.40
N THR A 295 -7.35 -12.28 -2.16
CA THR A 295 -7.51 -12.38 -3.64
C THR A 295 -7.59 -13.82 -4.13
N ARG A 296 -7.29 -14.80 -3.28
CA ARG A 296 -7.21 -16.23 -3.62
C ARG A 296 -8.23 -17.08 -2.88
N PHE A 297 -8.95 -16.50 -1.94
CA PHE A 297 -10.07 -17.14 -1.27
C PHE A 297 -11.23 -16.15 -1.16
N THR A 298 -12.21 -16.31 -2.03
CA THR A 298 -13.47 -15.56 -2.01
C THR A 298 -14.61 -16.47 -1.59
N ALA A 299 -15.42 -16.01 -0.66
CA ALA A 299 -16.68 -16.64 -0.27
C ALA A 299 -17.84 -15.78 -0.77
N ILE A 300 -18.76 -16.39 -1.51
CA ILE A 300 -20.00 -15.76 -1.96
C ILE A 300 -21.16 -16.51 -1.29
N GLN A 301 -21.94 -15.79 -0.48
CA GLN A 301 -23.15 -16.30 0.12
C GLN A 301 -24.32 -16.03 -0.81
N ILE A 302 -25.06 -17.08 -1.17
CA ILE A 302 -26.28 -16.98 -2.01
C ILE A 302 -27.45 -17.65 -1.32
N ARG A 303 -28.68 -17.15 -1.58
CA ARG A 303 -29.89 -17.96 -1.39
C ARG A 303 -30.14 -18.74 -2.68
N GLN A 304 -30.09 -20.06 -2.62
CA GLN A 304 -30.25 -20.92 -3.79
C GLN A 304 -31.66 -20.74 -4.41
N ARG A 305 -31.73 -20.48 -5.73
CA ARG A 305 -33.00 -20.29 -6.47
C ARG A 305 -33.25 -21.33 -7.56
N TYR A 306 -32.20 -21.81 -8.22
CA TYR A 306 -32.30 -22.76 -9.34
C TYR A 306 -31.03 -23.63 -9.47
N PRO A 307 -31.11 -24.83 -10.07
CA PRO A 307 -29.93 -25.63 -10.40
C PRO A 307 -28.93 -24.82 -11.24
N GLY A 308 -27.65 -24.86 -10.85
CA GLY A 308 -26.60 -24.08 -11.52
C GLY A 308 -26.40 -22.66 -10.98
N HIS A 309 -27.22 -22.17 -10.04
CA HIS A 309 -27.08 -20.83 -9.46
C HIS A 309 -25.68 -20.56 -8.88
N ALA A 310 -25.15 -21.47 -8.07
CA ALA A 310 -23.79 -21.38 -7.54
C ALA A 310 -22.72 -21.37 -8.66
N ARG A 311 -22.95 -22.11 -9.76
CA ARG A 311 -22.01 -22.16 -10.88
C ARG A 311 -22.02 -20.85 -11.67
N GLN A 312 -23.18 -20.22 -11.83
CA GLN A 312 -23.29 -18.89 -12.41
C GLN A 312 -22.57 -17.86 -11.54
N ALA A 313 -22.80 -17.86 -10.22
CA ALA A 313 -22.13 -16.94 -9.30
C ALA A 313 -20.61 -17.10 -9.28
N LEU A 314 -20.09 -18.33 -9.42
CA LEU A 314 -18.65 -18.60 -9.50
C LEU A 314 -18.02 -18.34 -10.87
N HIS A 315 -18.83 -18.21 -11.92
CA HIS A 315 -18.33 -17.96 -13.28
C HIS A 315 -17.97 -16.49 -13.51
N ILE A 316 -18.69 -15.60 -12.81
CA ILE A 316 -18.45 -14.15 -12.79
C ILE A 316 -17.27 -13.84 -11.88
#